data_AF-A0AAW9KJ00-F1
#
_entry.id   AF-A0AAW9KJ00-F1
#
_cell.length_a   1.000
_cell.length_b   1.000
_cell.length_c   1.000
_cell.angle_alpha   90.00
_cell.angle_beta   90.00
_cell.angle_gamma   90.00
#
_symmetry.space_group_name_H-M   'P 1'
#
loop_
_entity.id
_entity.type
_entity.pdbx_description
1 polymer ?
#
loop_
_entity_poly.entity_id
_entity_poly.type
_entity_poly.pdbx_seq_one_letter_code
_entity_poly.pdbx_strand_id
1 'polypeptide(L)'
;NIVCPKCGKLNYTDIRKFNLMFKTFQGITDDSASTIYLRPETAQGIFVNFKSVQRTSRKKVPFGIAQIGKSFRNEITPGNFTFRTREFEQMELEFFCKPGTDLEWFKYWKDYCWNFLLNLGVQQDSLRMRDHGEEELSFYSNATSDIEYLFPFG
;
A
#
# COMPACT_ATOMS: atom_id res chain seq x y z
N ASN A 1 16.57 -8.87 -26.72
CA ASN A 1 15.87 -10.16 -26.85
C ASN A 1 15.79 -10.86 -25.50
N ILE A 2 14.68 -10.67 -24.79
CA ILE A 2 14.39 -11.41 -23.55
C ILE A 2 13.98 -12.82 -23.95
N VAL A 3 14.63 -13.85 -23.44
CA VAL A 3 14.33 -15.26 -23.75
C VAL A 3 13.45 -15.84 -22.64
N CYS A 4 12.43 -16.62 -22.97
CA CYS A 4 11.58 -17.23 -21.95
C CYS A 4 12.39 -18.23 -21.12
N PRO A 5 12.51 -18.04 -19.79
CA PRO A 5 13.37 -18.87 -18.95
C PRO A 5 12.88 -20.32 -18.85
N LYS A 6 11.60 -20.60 -19.19
CA LYS A 6 11.03 -21.96 -19.17
C LYS A 6 11.12 -22.70 -20.51
N CYS A 7 11.04 -22.00 -21.65
CA CYS A 7 10.89 -22.68 -22.95
C CYS A 7 11.78 -22.13 -24.07
N GLY A 8 12.63 -21.13 -23.81
CA GLY A 8 13.57 -20.60 -24.79
C GLY A 8 12.96 -19.79 -25.94
N LYS A 9 11.62 -19.65 -26.00
CA LYS A 9 10.93 -18.92 -27.05
C LYS A 9 11.13 -17.40 -26.92
N LEU A 10 11.12 -16.74 -28.07
CA LEU A 10 11.30 -15.30 -28.26
C LEU A 10 10.03 -14.61 -28.78
N ASN A 11 8.98 -15.38 -29.09
CA ASN A 11 7.71 -14.86 -29.62
C ASN A 11 6.78 -14.48 -28.47
N TYR A 12 6.85 -13.22 -28.04
CA TYR A 12 5.97 -12.64 -27.03
C TYR A 12 4.87 -11.81 -27.68
N THR A 13 3.69 -11.77 -27.05
CA THR A 13 2.68 -10.79 -27.38
C THR A 13 3.08 -9.40 -26.89
N ASP A 14 2.46 -8.36 -27.42
CA ASP A 14 2.63 -7.00 -26.90
C ASP A 14 2.34 -6.90 -25.40
N ILE A 15 3.04 -5.98 -24.75
CA ILE A 15 2.87 -5.68 -23.32
C ILE A 15 1.46 -5.12 -23.11
N ARG A 16 0.71 -5.72 -22.18
CA ARG A 16 -0.62 -5.27 -21.80
C ARG A 16 -0.61 -4.80 -20.35
N LYS A 17 -1.34 -3.72 -20.07
CA LYS A 17 -1.60 -3.29 -18.71
C LYS A 17 -2.68 -4.19 -18.11
N PHE A 18 -2.38 -4.78 -16.97
CA PHE A 18 -3.33 -5.59 -16.22
C PHE A 18 -3.77 -4.83 -14.98
N ASN A 19 -5.09 -4.72 -14.76
CA ASN A 19 -5.62 -4.10 -13.57
C ASN A 19 -5.55 -5.09 -12.40
N LEU A 20 -4.88 -4.69 -11.32
CA LEU A 20 -4.72 -5.51 -10.12
C LEU A 20 -5.91 -5.43 -9.16
N MET A 21 -6.97 -4.67 -9.46
CA MET A 21 -8.18 -4.65 -8.64
C MET A 21 -9.11 -5.82 -9.00
N PHE A 22 -9.71 -6.45 -7.99
CA PHE A 22 -10.79 -7.40 -8.21
C PHE A 22 -12.07 -6.67 -8.57
N LYS A 23 -12.57 -6.91 -9.78
CA LYS A 23 -13.84 -6.41 -10.27
C LYS A 23 -14.96 -7.38 -9.89
N THR A 24 -16.07 -6.85 -9.38
CA THR A 24 -17.31 -7.60 -9.14
C THR A 24 -18.52 -6.71 -9.44
N PHE A 25 -19.71 -7.24 -9.26
CA PHE A 25 -20.97 -6.60 -9.64
C PHE A 25 -21.94 -6.61 -8.45
N GLN A 26 -22.57 -5.47 -8.19
CA GLN A 26 -23.61 -5.31 -7.18
C GLN A 26 -24.95 -5.13 -7.88
N GLY A 27 -25.84 -6.12 -7.73
CA GLY A 27 -27.16 -6.14 -8.37
C GLY A 27 -27.71 -7.57 -8.38
N ILE A 28 -29.02 -7.72 -8.56
CA ILE A 28 -29.66 -9.05 -8.61
C ILE A 28 -29.60 -9.61 -10.03
N THR A 29 -29.64 -8.74 -11.04
CA THR A 29 -29.59 -9.10 -12.47
C THR A 29 -28.41 -8.40 -13.14
N ASP A 30 -27.85 -9.00 -14.18
CA ASP A 30 -26.74 -8.42 -14.96
C ASP A 30 -27.09 -7.04 -15.55
N ASP A 31 -28.37 -6.81 -15.88
CA ASP A 31 -28.86 -5.52 -16.42
C ASP A 31 -28.99 -4.42 -15.35
N SER A 32 -29.04 -4.78 -14.06
CA SER A 32 -29.08 -3.83 -12.92
C SER A 32 -27.75 -3.78 -12.15
N ALA A 33 -26.72 -4.45 -12.65
CA ALA A 33 -25.44 -4.62 -11.99
C ALA A 33 -24.59 -3.35 -12.04
N SER A 34 -24.37 -2.75 -10.86
CA SER A 34 -23.33 -1.72 -10.69
C SER A 34 -21.97 -2.40 -10.60
N THR A 35 -21.01 -1.98 -11.44
CA THR A 35 -19.63 -2.44 -11.32
C THR A 35 -19.02 -1.89 -10.03
N ILE A 36 -18.51 -2.77 -9.17
CA ILE A 36 -17.79 -2.42 -7.95
C ILE A 36 -16.45 -3.15 -7.89
N TYR A 37 -15.57 -2.69 -7.00
CA TYR A 37 -14.24 -3.27 -6.84
C TYR A 37 -13.99 -3.61 -5.38
N LEU A 38 -13.28 -4.71 -5.13
CA LEU A 38 -12.68 -4.93 -3.83
C LEU A 38 -11.50 -3.96 -3.68
N ARG A 39 -11.45 -3.28 -2.54
CA ARG A 39 -10.43 -2.26 -2.27
C ARG A 39 -9.02 -2.88 -2.29
N PRO A 40 -8.05 -2.27 -3.00
CA PRO A 40 -6.67 -2.74 -3.03
C PRO A 40 -5.81 -2.24 -1.86
N GLU A 41 -6.38 -1.34 -1.06
CA GLU A 41 -5.80 -0.67 0.12
C GLU A 41 -6.92 -0.18 1.05
N THR A 42 -6.58 0.31 2.25
CA THR A 42 -7.56 0.81 3.22
C THR A 42 -7.66 2.35 3.25
N ALA A 43 -6.65 3.07 2.77
CA ALA A 43 -6.51 4.53 2.74
C ALA A 43 -7.72 5.26 2.13
N GLN A 44 -8.26 4.79 1.01
CA GLN A 44 -9.39 5.45 0.34
C GLN A 44 -10.60 5.66 1.24
N GLY A 45 -10.88 4.67 2.12
CA GLY A 45 -11.97 4.76 3.09
C GLY A 45 -11.77 5.88 4.12
N ILE A 46 -10.53 6.17 4.45
CA ILE A 46 -10.15 7.26 5.37
C ILE A 46 -10.35 8.61 4.68
N PHE A 47 -9.91 8.76 3.43
CA PHE A 47 -10.05 10.02 2.69
C PHE A 47 -11.51 10.42 2.45
N VAL A 48 -12.38 9.49 2.03
CA VAL A 48 -13.81 9.79 1.83
C VAL A 48 -14.51 10.19 3.14
N ASN A 49 -14.03 9.70 4.28
CA ASN A 49 -14.60 9.99 5.59
C ASN A 49 -13.92 11.13 6.36
N PHE A 50 -12.90 11.77 5.80
CA PHE A 50 -12.10 12.81 6.46
C PHE A 50 -12.97 13.87 7.16
N LYS A 51 -13.93 14.49 6.43
CA LYS A 51 -14.79 15.55 6.98
C LYS A 51 -15.69 15.03 8.10
N SER A 52 -16.23 13.82 7.95
CA SER A 52 -17.10 13.20 8.95
C SER A 52 -16.33 12.95 10.25
N VAL A 53 -15.15 12.32 10.16
CA VAL A 53 -14.31 12.00 11.32
C VAL A 53 -13.79 13.27 11.98
N GLN A 54 -13.28 14.23 11.20
CA GLN A 54 -12.78 15.50 11.74
C GLN A 54 -13.86 16.23 12.54
N ARG A 55 -15.09 16.31 12.00
CA ARG A 55 -16.21 17.00 12.64
C ARG A 55 -16.67 16.30 13.92
N THR A 56 -16.84 14.99 13.90
CA THR A 56 -17.34 14.23 15.08
C THR A 56 -16.30 14.19 16.20
N SER A 57 -15.02 14.05 15.86
CA SER A 57 -13.91 14.04 16.83
C SER A 57 -13.46 15.44 17.26
N ARG A 58 -14.00 16.50 16.64
CA ARG A 58 -13.64 17.92 16.86
C ARG A 58 -12.14 18.18 16.77
N LYS A 59 -11.44 17.44 15.91
CA LYS A 59 -9.99 17.57 15.73
C LYS A 59 -9.65 18.73 14.80
N LYS A 60 -8.57 19.43 15.14
CA LYS A 60 -7.88 20.35 14.24
C LYS A 60 -6.63 19.65 13.73
N VAL A 61 -6.17 20.05 12.56
CA VAL A 61 -4.87 19.62 12.02
C VAL A 61 -3.75 20.12 12.96
N PRO A 62 -2.75 19.28 13.29
CA PRO A 62 -2.54 17.94 12.76
C PRO A 62 -3.34 16.85 13.50
N PHE A 63 -3.83 15.85 12.76
CA PHE A 63 -4.46 14.66 13.33
C PHE A 63 -4.38 13.48 12.36
N GLY A 64 -4.48 12.26 12.89
CA GLY A 64 -4.47 11.05 12.08
C GLY A 64 -5.74 10.22 12.20
N ILE A 65 -6.01 9.41 11.18
CA ILE A 65 -7.05 8.38 11.18
C ILE A 65 -6.38 7.06 10.81
N ALA A 66 -6.44 6.07 11.69
CA ALA A 66 -5.88 4.74 11.47
C ALA A 66 -6.99 3.74 11.13
N GLN A 67 -6.66 2.77 10.28
CA GLN A 67 -7.53 1.64 9.98
C GLN A 67 -6.71 0.35 9.88
N ILE A 68 -7.26 -0.73 10.45
CA ILE A 68 -6.79 -2.09 10.22
C ILE A 68 -7.86 -2.82 9.44
N GLY A 69 -7.49 -3.50 8.36
CA GLY A 69 -8.45 -4.33 7.65
C GLY A 69 -7.91 -4.99 6.39
N LYS A 70 -8.77 -5.78 5.77
CA LYS A 70 -8.47 -6.55 4.56
C LYS A 70 -8.37 -5.67 3.32
N SER A 71 -7.44 -6.04 2.45
CA SER A 71 -7.20 -5.51 1.11
C SER A 71 -6.98 -6.64 0.12
N PHE A 72 -7.30 -6.37 -1.15
CA PHE A 72 -7.29 -7.40 -2.18
C PHE A 72 -6.53 -6.94 -3.43
N ARG A 73 -5.53 -7.71 -3.85
CA ARG A 73 -4.75 -7.45 -5.07
C ARG A 73 -4.77 -8.68 -5.96
N ASN A 74 -5.21 -8.53 -7.21
CA ASN A 74 -5.33 -9.59 -8.20
C ASN A 74 -3.95 -9.94 -8.80
N GLU A 75 -3.07 -10.41 -7.92
CA GLU A 75 -1.68 -10.75 -8.23
C GLU A 75 -1.61 -11.83 -9.32
N ILE A 76 -0.80 -11.55 -10.34
CA ILE A 76 -0.68 -12.41 -11.53
C ILE A 76 0.08 -13.69 -11.17
N THR A 77 1.18 -13.55 -10.42
CA THR A 77 2.00 -14.69 -9.97
C THR A 77 2.12 -14.65 -8.45
N PRO A 78 1.23 -15.35 -7.72
CA PRO A 78 1.42 -15.58 -6.29
C PRO A 78 2.77 -16.26 -6.04
N GLY A 79 3.43 -15.91 -4.95
CA GLY A 79 4.81 -16.35 -4.68
C GLY A 79 5.22 -16.11 -3.23
N ASN A 80 6.22 -16.86 -2.78
CA ASN A 80 6.78 -16.81 -1.42
C ASN A 80 5.70 -16.66 -0.33
N PHE A 81 4.86 -17.67 -0.13
CA PHE A 81 3.93 -17.76 1.00
C PHE A 81 3.12 -16.45 1.24
N THR A 82 3.36 -15.75 2.35
CA THR A 82 2.65 -14.51 2.74
C THR A 82 3.09 -13.26 1.96
N PHE A 83 4.17 -13.30 1.18
CA PHE A 83 4.72 -12.12 0.51
C PHE A 83 3.95 -11.68 -0.74
N ARG A 84 3.29 -12.62 -1.42
CA ARG A 84 2.43 -12.33 -2.58
C ARG A 84 1.15 -13.15 -2.53
N THR A 85 0.19 -12.64 -1.77
CA THR A 85 -1.17 -13.17 -1.67
C THR A 85 -2.18 -12.25 -2.35
N ARG A 86 -3.39 -12.77 -2.60
CA ARG A 86 -4.49 -12.00 -3.18
C ARG A 86 -5.37 -11.30 -2.16
N GLU A 87 -5.33 -11.76 -0.92
CA GLU A 87 -6.00 -11.20 0.25
C GLU A 87 -4.98 -11.11 1.37
N PHE A 88 -4.93 -9.96 2.03
CA PHE A 88 -4.06 -9.69 3.18
C PHE A 88 -4.66 -8.57 4.03
N GLU A 89 -4.15 -8.42 5.25
CA GLU A 89 -4.52 -7.33 6.14
C GLU A 89 -3.44 -6.26 6.16
N GLN A 90 -3.87 -5.01 6.25
CA GLN A 90 -2.98 -3.86 6.37
C GLN A 90 -3.35 -3.06 7.62
N MET A 91 -2.34 -2.41 8.19
CA MET A 91 -2.49 -1.38 9.20
C MET A 91 -2.02 -0.07 8.55
N GLU A 92 -2.95 0.84 8.28
CA GLU A 92 -2.65 2.11 7.62
C GLU A 92 -3.07 3.29 8.51
N LEU A 93 -2.29 4.37 8.44
CA LEU A 93 -2.54 5.63 9.15
C LEU A 93 -2.40 6.77 8.16
N GLU A 94 -3.50 7.49 7.94
CA GLU A 94 -3.45 8.76 7.21
C GLU A 94 -3.30 9.90 8.21
N PHE A 95 -2.14 10.56 8.19
CA PHE A 95 -1.85 11.69 9.07
C PHE A 95 -1.98 13.01 8.31
N PHE A 96 -2.99 13.79 8.67
CA PHE A 96 -3.29 15.07 8.06
C PHE A 96 -2.55 16.18 8.80
N CYS A 97 -1.67 16.89 8.09
CA CYS A 97 -0.86 17.99 8.63
C CYS A 97 -1.07 19.29 7.83
N LYS A 98 -0.47 20.39 8.30
CA LYS A 98 -0.52 21.68 7.60
C LYS A 98 0.43 21.62 6.39
N PRO A 99 0.06 22.17 5.23
CA PRO A 99 0.98 22.27 4.10
C PRO A 99 2.30 22.96 4.50
N GLY A 100 3.43 22.41 4.05
CA GLY A 100 4.77 22.88 4.39
C GLY A 100 5.33 22.32 5.71
N THR A 101 4.55 21.51 6.44
CA THR A 101 5.03 20.74 7.62
C THR A 101 5.16 19.24 7.32
N ASP A 102 4.87 18.83 6.10
CA ASP A 102 4.79 17.43 5.65
C ASP A 102 6.10 16.67 5.86
N LEU A 103 7.26 17.24 5.50
CA LEU A 103 8.56 16.57 5.67
C LEU A 103 9.01 16.48 7.15
N GLU A 104 8.57 17.40 8.00
CA GLU A 104 8.82 17.33 9.45
C GLU A 104 8.05 16.14 10.05
N TRP A 105 6.76 16.04 9.73
CA TRP A 105 5.92 14.92 10.17
C TRP A 105 6.35 13.59 9.55
N PHE A 106 6.82 13.60 8.31
CA PHE A 106 7.39 12.43 7.65
C PHE A 106 8.58 11.87 8.42
N LYS A 107 9.53 12.74 8.81
CA LYS A 107 10.67 12.33 9.65
C LYS A 107 10.20 11.76 10.99
N TYR A 108 9.28 12.45 11.66
CA TYR A 108 8.70 11.96 12.93
C TYR A 108 8.11 10.54 12.78
N TRP A 109 7.31 10.30 11.74
CA TRP A 109 6.68 8.99 11.54
C TRP A 109 7.67 7.90 11.12
N LYS A 110 8.72 8.23 10.37
CA LYS A 110 9.83 7.30 10.09
C LYS A 110 10.48 6.82 11.39
N ASP A 111 10.84 7.75 12.27
CA ASP A 111 11.47 7.45 13.56
C ASP A 111 10.51 6.67 14.47
N TYR A 112 9.22 7.02 14.47
CA TYR A 112 8.19 6.30 15.22
C TYR A 112 8.05 4.84 14.74
N CYS A 113 7.90 4.61 13.44
CA CYS A 113 7.75 3.27 12.86
C CYS A 113 8.99 2.40 13.10
N TRP A 114 10.19 2.98 12.99
CA TRP A 114 11.43 2.30 13.31
C TRP A 114 11.45 1.83 14.77
N ASN A 115 11.20 2.75 15.72
CA ASN A 115 11.20 2.44 17.14
C ASN A 115 10.07 1.47 17.52
N PHE A 116 8.91 1.55 16.85
CA PHE A 116 7.82 0.60 17.03
C PHE A 116 8.27 -0.84 16.75
N LEU A 117 8.97 -1.08 15.63
CA LEU A 117 9.48 -2.40 15.28
C LEU A 117 10.55 -2.89 16.26
N LEU A 118 11.47 -2.02 16.69
CA LEU A 118 12.47 -2.39 17.71
C LEU A 118 11.80 -2.75 19.05
N ASN A 119 10.77 -2.01 19.46
CA ASN A 119 10.01 -2.29 20.68
C ASN A 119 9.22 -3.60 20.61
N LEU A 120 8.88 -4.08 19.40
CA LEU A 120 8.31 -5.42 19.20
C LEU A 120 9.34 -6.55 19.27
N GLY A 121 10.63 -6.23 19.41
CA GLY A 121 11.72 -7.20 19.51
C GLY A 121 12.35 -7.59 18.18
N VAL A 122 12.09 -6.83 17.10
CA VAL A 122 12.77 -7.04 15.82
C VAL A 122 14.24 -6.65 15.96
N GLN A 123 15.14 -7.51 15.49
CA GLN A 123 16.58 -7.26 15.54
C GLN A 123 16.93 -6.12 14.58
N GLN A 124 17.66 -5.13 15.08
CA GLN A 124 18.04 -3.95 14.31
C GLN A 124 18.88 -4.30 13.07
N ASP A 125 19.77 -5.29 13.19
CA ASP A 125 20.63 -5.75 12.09
C ASP A 125 19.83 -6.41 10.94
N SER A 126 18.60 -6.84 11.21
CA SER A 126 17.68 -7.36 10.20
C SER A 126 16.81 -6.28 9.56
N LEU A 127 16.91 -5.03 9.97
CA LEU A 127 16.10 -3.92 9.48
C LEU A 127 16.93 -2.92 8.68
N ARG A 128 16.30 -2.34 7.66
CA ARG A 128 16.87 -1.25 6.87
C ARG A 128 15.80 -0.24 6.51
N MET A 129 16.08 1.04 6.74
CA MET A 129 15.29 2.14 6.19
C MET A 129 15.81 2.47 4.79
N ARG A 130 14.95 2.41 3.76
CA ARG A 130 15.30 2.71 2.37
C ARG A 130 14.43 3.84 1.83
N ASP A 131 15.06 4.95 1.47
CA ASP A 131 14.37 6.05 0.80
C ASP A 131 14.20 5.73 -0.68
N HIS A 132 13.02 6.05 -1.23
CA HIS A 132 12.72 5.88 -2.65
C HIS A 132 13.50 6.90 -3.48
N GLY A 133 14.04 6.46 -4.62
CA GLY A 133 14.62 7.37 -5.62
C GLY A 133 13.55 8.08 -6.44
N GLU A 134 13.93 9.10 -7.22
CA GLU A 134 12.99 9.90 -8.04
C GLU A 134 12.15 9.04 -9.00
N GLU A 135 12.73 7.98 -9.58
CA GLU A 135 12.04 7.08 -10.51
C GLU A 135 11.05 6.11 -9.83
N GLU A 136 11.18 5.90 -8.52
CA GLU A 136 10.33 5.00 -7.73
C GLU A 136 9.17 5.72 -7.06
N LEU A 137 9.28 7.04 -6.88
CA LEU A 137 8.25 7.84 -6.25
C LEU A 137 6.95 7.77 -7.06
N SER A 138 5.86 7.54 -6.34
CA SER A 138 4.52 7.74 -6.91
C SER A 138 4.35 9.22 -7.29
N PHE A 139 3.64 9.48 -8.39
CA PHE A 139 3.49 10.84 -8.97
C PHE A 139 2.90 11.90 -8.03
N TYR A 140 2.30 11.50 -6.91
CA TYR A 140 1.69 12.36 -5.89
C TYR A 140 2.51 12.43 -4.59
N SER A 141 3.68 11.81 -4.52
CA SER A 141 4.48 11.69 -3.30
C SER A 141 5.68 12.64 -3.31
N ASN A 142 5.85 13.43 -2.25
CA ASN A 142 7.02 14.29 -2.04
C ASN A 142 8.25 13.48 -1.56
N ALA A 143 8.01 12.43 -0.77
CA ALA A 143 9.04 11.55 -0.22
C ALA A 143 8.39 10.23 0.24
N THR A 144 9.08 9.11 0.06
CA THR A 144 8.64 7.78 0.52
C THR A 144 9.82 7.00 1.05
N SER A 145 9.60 6.25 2.13
CA SER A 145 10.60 5.35 2.71
C SER A 145 9.96 4.02 3.05
N ASP A 146 10.65 2.94 2.72
CA ASP A 146 10.29 1.60 3.15
C ASP A 146 11.16 1.18 4.33
N ILE A 147 10.56 0.49 5.31
CA ILE A 147 11.31 -0.30 6.27
C ILE A 147 11.34 -1.73 5.75
N GLU A 148 12.52 -2.18 5.34
CA GLU A 148 12.76 -3.51 4.81
C GLU A 148 13.25 -4.43 5.93
N TYR A 149 12.82 -5.70 5.88
CA TYR A 149 13.28 -6.75 6.78
C TYR A 149 14.02 -7.83 5.99
N LEU A 150 15.19 -8.22 6.48
CA LEU A 150 16.03 -9.25 5.88
C LEU A 150 15.45 -10.65 6.11
N PHE A 151 14.67 -11.15 5.16
CA PHE A 151 14.18 -12.53 5.16
C PHE A 151 15.23 -13.51 4.61
N PRO A 152 15.12 -14.82 4.87
CA PRO A 152 16.11 -15.81 4.39
C PRO A 152 16.31 -15.86 2.87
N PHE A 153 15.39 -15.30 2.08
CA PHE A 153 15.46 -15.27 0.62
C PHE A 153 15.96 -13.92 0.06
N GLY A 154 16.37 -12.99 0.92
CA GLY A 154 16.80 -11.64 0.54
C GLY A 154 15.83 -10.56 0.97
#